data_AF-A0A1C3TK00-F1
#
_entry.id   AF-A0A1C3TK00-F1
#
_cell.length_a   1.000
_cell.length_b   1.000
_cell.length_c   1.000
_cell.angle_alpha   90.00
_cell.angle_beta   90.00
_cell.angle_gamma   90.00
#
_symmetry.space_group_name_H-M   'P 1'
#
loop_
_entity.id
_entity.type
_entity.pdbx_description
1 polymer ?
#
loop_
_entity_poly.entity_id
_entity_poly.type
_entity_poly.pdbx_seq_one_letter_code
_entity_poly.pdbx_strand_id
1 'polypeptide(L)'
;MRLRWHVYSDAPVKAQLRANTEQAIAASVFGVFGVFGVFGVPTLQIGEALLWGNDANPLMQALLADPQRLQRGEMALPVAVQRNG
;
A
#
# COMPACT_ATOMS: atom_id res chain seq x y z
N MET A 1 -15.55 -10.26 -28.89
CA MET A 1 -14.32 -10.30 -28.05
C MET A 1 -14.41 -11.53 -27.15
N ARG A 2 -13.63 -12.58 -27.42
CA ARG A 2 -13.70 -13.85 -26.67
C ARG A 2 -12.63 -13.81 -25.58
N LEU A 3 -13.03 -13.58 -24.32
CA LEU A 3 -12.12 -13.66 -23.18
C LEU A 3 -11.58 -15.09 -23.11
N ARG A 4 -10.26 -15.25 -23.34
CA ARG A 4 -9.59 -16.54 -23.22
C ARG A 4 -9.22 -16.74 -21.75
N TRP A 5 -9.99 -17.59 -21.06
CA TRP A 5 -9.81 -17.97 -19.66
C TRP A 5 -8.56 -18.84 -19.40
N HIS A 6 -7.46 -18.59 -20.11
CA HIS A 6 -6.25 -19.43 -20.08
C HIS A 6 -5.66 -19.56 -18.67
N VAL A 7 -5.83 -18.54 -17.82
CA VAL A 7 -5.38 -18.52 -16.43
C VAL A 7 -6.03 -19.60 -15.57
N TYR A 8 -7.27 -20.00 -15.85
CA TYR A 8 -7.94 -21.02 -15.03
C TYR A 8 -7.42 -22.43 -15.27
N SER A 9 -6.88 -22.73 -16.45
CA SER A 9 -6.42 -24.08 -16.81
C SER A 9 -4.90 -24.25 -16.85
N ASP A 10 -4.13 -23.16 -16.85
CA ASP A 10 -2.67 -23.19 -16.95
C ASP A 10 -2.01 -23.22 -15.56
N ALA A 11 -1.44 -24.38 -15.19
CA ALA A 11 -0.82 -24.59 -13.88
C ALA A 11 0.42 -23.71 -13.63
N PRO A 12 1.39 -23.57 -14.57
CA PRO A 12 2.46 -22.59 -14.47
C PRO A 12 1.98 -21.16 -14.21
N VAL A 13 0.94 -20.70 -14.93
CA VAL A 13 0.40 -19.34 -14.74
C VAL A 13 -0.18 -19.16 -13.34
N LYS A 14 -0.92 -20.14 -12.82
CA LYS A 14 -1.45 -20.09 -11.44
C LYS A 14 -0.34 -20.06 -10.40
N ALA A 15 0.70 -20.86 -10.58
CA ALA A 15 1.84 -20.89 -9.68
C ALA A 15 2.53 -19.52 -9.63
N GLN A 16 2.72 -18.87 -10.78
CA GLN A 16 3.29 -17.53 -10.85
C GLN A 16 2.42 -16.48 -10.16
N LEU A 17 1.09 -16.51 -10.36
CA LEU A 17 0.17 -15.58 -9.69
C LEU A 17 0.22 -15.75 -8.17
N ARG A 18 0.30 -16.99 -7.69
CA ARG A 18 0.46 -17.28 -6.26
C ARG A 18 1.79 -16.73 -5.73
N ALA A 19 2.89 -16.99 -6.43
CA ALA A 19 4.21 -16.50 -6.04
C ALA A 19 4.24 -14.96 -5.99
N ASN A 20 3.66 -14.27 -6.97
CA ASN A 20 3.55 -12.81 -6.97
C ASN A 20 2.76 -12.28 -5.75
N THR A 21 1.70 -13.00 -5.37
CA THR A 21 0.87 -12.63 -4.21
C THR A 21 1.64 -12.83 -2.89
N GLU A 22 2.36 -13.94 -2.76
CA GLU A 22 3.21 -14.22 -1.60
C GLU A 22 4.34 -13.19 -1.47
N GLN A 23 4.95 -12.78 -2.59
CA GLN A 23 5.94 -11.70 -2.62
C GLN A 23 5.35 -10.36 -2.18
N ALA A 24 4.15 -10.00 -2.63
CA ALA A 24 3.50 -8.75 -2.22
C ALA A 24 3.16 -8.74 -0.72
N ILE A 25 2.65 -9.85 -0.18
CA ILE A 25 2.38 -9.98 1.27
C ILE A 25 3.69 -9.86 2.07
N ALA A 26 4.79 -10.43 1.56
CA ALA A 26 6.09 -10.36 2.20
C ALA A 26 6.78 -8.99 2.05
N ALA A 27 6.33 -8.14 1.11
CA ALA A 27 6.85 -6.80 0.86
C ALA A 27 6.60 -5.90 2.09
N SER A 28 7.55 -6.00 3.00
CA SER A 28 7.55 -5.43 4.33
C SER A 28 7.98 -3.98 4.26
N VAL A 29 7.15 -3.08 4.77
CA VAL A 29 7.45 -1.67 4.93
C VAL A 29 7.54 -1.37 6.43
N PHE A 30 8.61 -0.69 6.84
CA PHE A 30 8.76 -0.24 8.23
C PHE A 30 7.84 0.96 8.48
N GLY A 31 6.81 0.77 9.28
CA GLY A 31 5.86 1.81 9.67
C GLY A 31 5.97 2.17 11.14
N VAL A 32 5.30 3.26 11.53
CA VAL A 32 5.24 3.80 12.90
C VAL A 32 4.79 2.75 13.94
N PHE A 33 4.06 1.71 13.51
CA PHE A 33 3.49 0.68 14.37
C PHE A 33 4.06 -0.74 14.13
N GLY A 34 5.12 -0.90 13.34
CA GLY A 34 5.74 -2.20 13.04
C GLY A 34 6.05 -2.43 11.57
N VAL A 35 6.31 -3.69 11.21
CA VAL A 35 6.57 -4.13 9.83
C VAL A 35 5.25 -4.55 9.18
N PHE A 36 4.88 -3.90 8.08
CA PHE A 36 3.61 -4.16 7.38
C PHE A 36 3.83 -4.66 5.95
N GLY A 37 3.17 -5.78 5.60
CA GLY A 37 3.09 -6.29 4.23
C GLY A 37 2.04 -5.57 3.40
N VAL A 38 1.96 -5.84 2.10
CA VAL A 38 0.81 -5.42 1.28
C VAL A 38 -0.44 -6.19 1.69
N PHE A 39 -1.53 -5.48 1.99
CA PHE A 39 -2.85 -6.05 2.32
C PHE A 39 -3.95 -5.19 1.72
N GLY A 40 -5.14 -5.76 1.46
CA GLY A 40 -6.30 -5.01 0.96
C GLY A 40 -6.13 -4.43 -0.45
N VAL A 41 -7.15 -3.71 -0.93
CA VAL A 41 -7.12 -3.03 -2.24
C VAL A 41 -7.83 -1.67 -2.20
N PRO A 42 -7.32 -0.63 -2.91
CA PRO A 42 -5.97 -0.57 -3.47
C PRO A 42 -4.93 -0.34 -2.37
N THR A 43 -3.74 -0.91 -2.57
CA THR A 43 -2.56 -0.67 -1.73
C THR A 43 -1.39 -0.36 -2.64
N LEU A 44 -0.71 0.75 -2.35
CA LEU A 44 0.42 1.22 -3.12
C LEU A 44 1.62 1.42 -2.20
N GLN A 45 2.76 0.86 -2.61
CA GLN A 45 4.05 1.12 -1.98
C GLN A 45 4.80 2.18 -2.80
N ILE A 46 5.20 3.28 -2.16
CA ILE A 46 6.07 4.32 -2.74
C ILE A 46 7.27 4.50 -1.83
N GLY A 47 8.43 3.98 -2.22
CA GLY A 47 9.61 3.92 -1.35
C GLY A 47 9.32 3.11 -0.07
N GLU A 48 9.50 3.74 1.08
CA GLU A 48 9.17 3.19 2.40
C GLU A 48 7.76 3.57 2.88
N ALA A 49 6.92 4.17 2.04
CA ALA A 49 5.54 4.46 2.38
C ALA A 49 4.62 3.37 1.85
N LEU A 50 3.74 2.85 2.71
CA LEU A 50 2.62 2.00 2.33
C LEU A 50 1.32 2.80 2.46
N LEU A 51 0.61 2.98 1.35
CA LEU A 51 -0.63 3.76 1.24
C LEU A 51 -1.77 2.80 0.94
N TRP A 52 -2.82 2.83 1.76
CA TRP A 52 -3.97 1.95 1.62
C TRP A 52 -5.26 2.76 1.49
N GLY A 53 -6.15 2.29 0.64
CA GLY A 53 -7.48 2.86 0.43
C GLY A 53 -7.57 3.73 -0.82
N ASN A 54 -8.77 3.76 -1.40
CA ASN A 54 -9.03 4.56 -2.61
C ASN A 54 -9.06 6.07 -2.31
N ASP A 55 -9.41 6.44 -1.09
CA ASP A 55 -9.36 7.79 -0.53
C ASP A 55 -7.92 8.31 -0.36
N ALA A 56 -6.92 7.42 -0.29
CA ALA A 56 -5.51 7.79 -0.27
C ALA A 56 -4.93 8.14 -1.66
N ASN A 57 -5.69 7.99 -2.75
CA ASN A 57 -5.21 8.29 -4.11
C ASN A 57 -4.63 9.72 -4.29
N PRO A 58 -5.22 10.80 -3.75
CA PRO A 58 -4.63 12.14 -3.85
C PRO A 58 -3.26 12.22 -3.16
N LEU A 59 -3.09 11.55 -2.01
CA LEU A 59 -1.80 11.49 -1.31
C LEU A 59 -0.78 10.64 -2.10
N MET A 60 -1.22 9.55 -2.71
CA MET A 60 -0.37 8.75 -3.61
C MET A 60 0.19 9.59 -4.76
N GLN A 61 -0.65 10.38 -5.44
CA GLN A 61 -0.23 11.28 -6.52
C GLN A 61 0.75 12.35 -6.01
N ALA A 62 0.46 12.93 -4.84
CA ALA A 62 1.33 13.91 -4.22
C ALA A 62 2.72 13.33 -3.88
N LEU A 63 2.79 12.08 -3.43
CA LEU A 63 4.06 11.41 -3.11
C LEU A 63 4.84 10.96 -4.34
N LEU A 64 4.15 10.61 -5.43
CA LEU A 64 4.81 10.39 -6.71
C LEU A 64 5.46 11.67 -7.24
N ALA A 65 4.85 12.84 -6.99
CA ALA A 65 5.41 14.14 -7.37
C ALA A 65 6.53 14.61 -6.43
N ASP A 66 6.43 14.32 -5.13
CA ASP A 66 7.40 14.70 -4.11
C ASP A 66 7.52 13.60 -3.02
N PRO A 67 8.49 12.66 -3.17
CA PRO A 67 8.66 11.56 -2.22
C PRO A 67 9.07 12.00 -0.80
N GLN A 68 9.57 13.23 -0.63
CA GLN A 68 10.01 13.76 0.66
C GLN A 68 8.87 14.46 1.44
N ARG A 69 7.63 14.37 0.94
CA ARG A 69 6.48 15.09 1.50
C ARG A 69 6.07 14.59 2.87
N LEU A 70 6.14 13.27 3.16
CA LEU A 70 5.77 12.73 4.47
C LEU A 70 6.70 13.21 5.59
N GLN A 71 7.96 13.50 5.28
CA GLN A 71 8.97 13.95 6.23
C GLN A 71 8.74 15.40 6.70
N ARG A 72 7.93 16.19 5.96
CA ARG A 72 7.66 17.60 6.30
C ARG A 72 6.63 17.80 7.41
N GLY A 73 5.97 16.74 7.89
CA GLY A 73 5.01 16.84 8.99
C GLY A 73 3.69 17.55 8.66
N GLU A 74 3.38 17.76 7.37
CA GLU A 74 2.12 18.36 6.89
C GLU A 74 0.87 17.60 7.37
N MET A 75 1.03 16.33 7.75
CA MET A 75 -0.02 15.42 8.20
C MET A 75 -0.06 15.25 9.73
N ALA A 76 0.60 16.12 10.50
CA ALA A 76 0.56 16.05 11.95
C ALA A 76 -0.88 16.22 12.46
N LEU A 77 -1.36 15.22 13.21
CA LEU A 77 -2.67 15.31 13.85
C LEU A 77 -2.63 16.37 14.96
N PRO A 78 -3.71 17.16 15.13
CA PRO A 78 -3.82 18.06 16.27
C PRO A 78 -3.72 17.27 17.58
N VAL A 79 -2.93 17.78 18.52
CA VAL A 79 -2.86 17.23 19.88
C VAL A 79 -4.21 17.41 20.57
N ALA A 80 -4.72 16.34 21.16
CA ALA A 80 -5.97 16.37 21.93
C ALA A 80 -5.86 17.37 23.09
N VAL A 81 -6.92 18.14 23.33
CA VAL A 81 -7.00 19.05 24.48
C VAL A 81 -7.06 18.21 25.78
N GLN A 82 -6.08 18.41 26.67
CA GLN A 82 -6.21 17.97 28.07
C GLN A 82 -7.22 18.88 28.77
N ARG A 83 -8.31 18.29 29.28
CA ARG A 83 -9.21 18.98 30.21
C ARG A 83 -8.56 18.94 31.59
N ASN A 84 -8.20 20.11 32.13
CA ASN A 84 -7.87 20.24 33.55
C ASN A 84 -9.13 19.93 34.35
N GLY A 85 -9.02 19.00 35.30
CA GLY A 85 -10.07 18.72 36.28
C GLY A 85 -10.24 19.84 37.28
#